data_AF-A0A356TRU3-F1
#
_entry.id   AF-A0A356TRU3-F1
#
_cell.length_a   1.000
_cell.length_b   1.000
_cell.length_c   1.000
_cell.angle_alpha   90.00
_cell.angle_beta   90.00
_cell.angle_gamma   90.00
#
_symmetry.space_group_name_H-M   'P 1'
#
loop_
_entity.id
_entity.type
_entity.pdbx_description
1 polymer ?
#
loop_
_entity_poly.entity_id
_entity_poly.type
_entity_poly.pdbx_seq_one_letter_code
_entity_poly.pdbx_strand_id
1 'polypeptide(L)'
;MVTVAGRVSHTVARLSDTPFTNLHLGGARAPASTLRAQVTEEVWARMEADCEKVARRFGGCLSLGIDVAVTSDRRHHVVLEVNALGDLVHGATDAAGRTPQDAQLDALDAGRIAC
;
A
#
# COMPACT_ATOMS: atom_id res chain seq x y z
N MET A 1 0.66 0.51 -1.54
CA MET A 1 0.00 -0.14 -0.38
C MET A 1 0.62 0.41 0.89
N VAL A 2 -0.16 0.55 1.96
CA VAL A 2 0.36 0.88 3.28
C VAL A 2 0.36 -0.35 4.15
N THR A 3 1.50 -0.63 4.77
CA THR A 3 1.62 -1.66 5.79
C THR A 3 1.67 -1.05 7.18
N VAL A 4 0.99 -1.65 8.14
CA VAL A 4 1.07 -1.30 9.56
C VAL A 4 1.42 -2.55 10.35
N ALA A 5 2.47 -2.49 11.16
CA ALA A 5 3.03 -3.63 11.88
C ALA A 5 3.23 -4.86 10.97
N GLY A 6 3.81 -4.63 9.78
CA GLY A 6 4.20 -5.68 8.84
C GLY A 6 3.06 -6.27 8.01
N ARG A 7 1.83 -5.79 8.18
CA ARG A 7 0.63 -6.25 7.48
C ARG A 7 0.10 -5.20 6.53
N VAL A 8 -0.32 -5.60 5.33
CA VAL A 8 -1.04 -4.67 4.44
C VAL A 8 -2.33 -4.25 5.12
N SER A 9 -2.49 -2.95 5.30
CA SER A 9 -3.60 -2.34 6.05
C SER A 9 -4.50 -1.50 5.14
N HIS A 10 -3.90 -0.74 4.22
CA HIS A 10 -4.64 0.15 3.32
C HIS A 10 -4.05 0.10 1.92
N THR A 11 -4.91 0.24 0.90
CA THR A 11 -4.47 0.28 -0.49
C THR A 11 -5.19 1.38 -1.23
N VAL A 12 -4.44 2.13 -2.04
CA VAL A 12 -4.92 3.20 -2.90
C VAL A 12 -4.30 3.00 -4.27
N ALA A 13 -5.10 3.14 -5.32
CA ALA A 13 -4.59 3.18 -6.69
C ALA A 13 -4.25 4.63 -7.07
N ARG A 14 -3.15 4.81 -7.80
CA ARG A 14 -2.77 6.08 -8.42
C ARG A 14 -2.74 5.90 -9.93
N LEU A 15 -3.37 6.81 -10.66
CA LEU A 15 -3.54 6.77 -12.11
C LEU A 15 -2.94 8.04 -12.72
N SER A 16 -2.47 7.96 -13.96
CA SER A 16 -1.91 9.10 -14.68
C SER A 16 -1.90 8.80 -16.17
N ASP A 17 -2.01 9.85 -17.00
CA ASP A 17 -1.78 9.78 -18.45
C ASP A 17 -0.28 9.96 -18.79
N THR A 18 0.57 10.14 -17.78
CA THR A 18 2.03 10.23 -17.90
C THR A 18 2.71 9.10 -17.10
N PRO A 19 4.02 8.88 -17.27
CA PRO A 19 4.73 7.87 -16.48
C PRO A 19 4.74 8.10 -14.97
N PHE A 20 4.42 9.31 -14.49
CA PHE A 20 4.43 9.66 -13.07
C PHE A 20 3.02 9.59 -12.49
N THR A 21 2.82 8.73 -11.50
CA THR A 21 1.53 8.55 -10.80
C THR A 21 1.49 9.27 -9.44
N ASN A 22 2.58 9.91 -9.02
CA ASN A 22 2.62 10.67 -7.77
C ASN A 22 1.54 11.76 -7.76
N LEU A 23 0.79 11.85 -6.66
CA LEU A 23 -0.33 12.80 -6.55
C LEU A 23 0.12 14.26 -6.66
N HIS A 24 1.33 14.58 -6.16
CA HIS A 24 1.90 15.93 -6.25
C HIS A 24 2.44 16.27 -7.65
N LEU A 25 2.54 15.29 -8.56
CA LEU A 25 2.95 15.47 -9.96
C LEU A 25 1.77 15.34 -10.93
N GLY A 26 0.54 15.50 -10.43
CA GLY A 26 -0.68 15.44 -11.26
C GLY A 26 -1.31 14.06 -11.39
N GLY A 27 -0.80 13.05 -10.67
CA GLY A 27 -1.47 11.76 -10.56
C GLY A 27 -2.83 11.88 -9.88
N ALA A 28 -3.81 11.09 -10.35
CA ALA A 28 -5.14 11.02 -9.78
C ALA A 28 -5.27 9.83 -8.83
N ARG A 29 -6.00 10.04 -7.73
CA ARG A 29 -6.34 8.96 -6.81
C ARG A 29 -7.55 8.17 -7.34
N ALA A 30 -7.49 6.85 -7.20
CA ALA A 30 -8.62 5.95 -7.43
C ALA A 30 -8.75 4.92 -6.30
N PRO A 31 -9.96 4.36 -6.10
CA PRO A 31 -10.15 3.20 -5.23
C PRO A 31 -9.24 2.03 -5.65
N ALA A 32 -8.74 1.26 -4.68
CA ALA A 32 -7.93 0.07 -4.97
C ALA A 32 -8.67 -0.95 -5.87
N SER A 33 -10.00 -1.00 -5.76
CA SER A 33 -10.85 -1.85 -6.60
C SER A 33 -10.68 -1.57 -8.10
N THR A 34 -10.36 -0.33 -8.48
CA THR A 34 -10.10 0.05 -9.88
C THR A 34 -8.88 -0.69 -10.45
N LEU A 35 -7.84 -0.93 -9.64
CA LEU A 35 -6.68 -1.71 -10.05
C LEU A 35 -6.92 -3.21 -9.85
N ARG A 36 -7.54 -3.62 -8.74
CA ARG A 36 -7.85 -5.02 -8.45
C ARG A 36 -8.71 -5.67 -9.52
N ALA A 37 -9.66 -4.93 -10.11
CA ALA A 37 -10.50 -5.40 -11.21
C ALA A 37 -9.72 -5.68 -12.52
N GLN A 38 -8.45 -5.25 -12.63
CA GLN A 38 -7.62 -5.47 -13.81
C GLN A 38 -6.64 -6.64 -13.67
N VAL A 39 -6.57 -7.28 -12.51
CA VAL A 39 -5.69 -8.42 -12.24
C VAL A 39 -6.48 -9.59 -11.70
N THR A 40 -5.91 -10.79 -11.75
CA THR A 40 -6.53 -11.93 -11.07
C THR A 40 -6.33 -11.81 -9.56
N GLU A 41 -7.17 -12.50 -8.79
CA GLU A 41 -7.07 -12.52 -7.33
C GLU A 41 -5.72 -13.10 -6.88
N GLU A 42 -5.16 -14.06 -7.62
CA GLU A 42 -3.85 -14.64 -7.32
C GLU A 42 -2.72 -13.60 -7.48
N VAL A 43 -2.79 -12.74 -8.51
CA VAL A 43 -1.81 -11.66 -8.71
C VAL A 43 -1.92 -10.61 -7.60
N TRP A 44 -3.15 -10.26 -7.22
CA TRP A 44 -3.40 -9.32 -6.12
C TRP A 44 -2.89 -9.86 -4.78
N ALA A 45 -3.26 -11.08 -4.42
CA ALA A 45 -2.83 -11.73 -3.19
C ALA A 45 -1.30 -11.89 -3.13
N ARG A 46 -0.65 -12.20 -4.26
CA ARG A 46 0.81 -12.26 -4.35
C ARG A 46 1.45 -10.89 -4.11
N MET A 47 0.87 -9.83 -4.68
CA MET A 47 1.33 -8.45 -4.48
C MET A 47 1.22 -8.00 -3.01
N GLU A 48 0.11 -8.33 -2.33
CA GLU A 48 -0.04 -8.06 -0.90
C GLU A 48 1.00 -8.84 -0.08
N ALA A 49 1.15 -10.15 -0.34
CA ALA A 49 2.13 -10.99 0.35
C ALA A 49 3.57 -10.51 0.15
N ASP A 50 3.91 -10.04 -1.05
CA ASP A 50 5.24 -9.50 -1.36
C ASP A 50 5.46 -8.13 -0.69
N CYS A 51 4.43 -7.27 -0.60
CA CYS A 51 4.48 -6.05 0.21
C CYS A 51 4.75 -6.36 1.70
N GLU A 52 4.08 -7.36 2.28
CA GLU A 52 4.36 -7.78 3.68
C GLU A 52 5.79 -8.33 3.83
N LYS A 53 6.31 -9.06 2.83
CA LYS A 53 7.72 -9.51 2.84
C LYS A 53 8.70 -8.34 2.80
N VAL A 54 8.41 -7.32 2.00
CA VAL A 54 9.21 -6.08 1.96
C VAL A 54 9.14 -5.38 3.31
N ALA A 55 7.96 -5.26 3.91
CA ALA A 55 7.80 -4.58 5.21
C ALA A 55 8.66 -5.19 6.31
N ARG A 56 8.73 -6.52 6.39
CA ARG A 56 9.60 -7.24 7.35
C ARG A 56 11.09 -6.93 7.21
N ARG A 57 11.54 -6.36 6.09
CA ARG A 57 12.93 -5.90 5.93
C ARG A 57 13.21 -4.57 6.61
N PHE A 58 12.17 -3.84 7.02
CA PHE A 58 12.24 -2.56 7.71
C PHE A 58 11.68 -2.67 9.14
N GLY A 59 12.17 -3.64 9.92
CA GLY A 59 11.69 -3.93 11.29
C GLY A 59 11.88 -2.82 12.34
N GLY A 60 12.43 -1.66 11.96
CA GLY A 60 12.44 -0.44 12.80
C GLY A 60 11.29 0.52 12.50
N CYS A 61 10.44 0.21 11.52
CA CYS A 61 9.34 1.07 11.09
C CYS A 61 8.01 0.41 11.45
N LEU A 62 7.12 1.15 12.10
CA LEU A 62 5.75 0.67 12.35
C LEU A 62 4.90 0.69 11.07
N SER A 63 5.12 1.70 10.21
CA SER A 63 4.32 1.95 9.02
C SER A 63 5.18 2.26 7.81
N LEU A 64 4.80 1.72 6.65
CA LEU A 64 5.49 1.91 5.37
C LEU A 64 4.47 2.15 4.26
N GLY A 65 4.80 3.07 3.35
CA GLY A 65 4.14 3.22 2.06
C GLY A 65 4.95 2.49 0.99
N ILE A 66 4.43 1.40 0.45
CA ILE A 66 5.10 0.59 -0.57
C ILE A 66 4.44 0.86 -1.92
N ASP A 67 5.20 1.46 -2.83
CA ASP A 67 4.74 1.69 -4.19
C ASP A 67 4.95 0.43 -5.02
N VAL A 68 3.85 -0.03 -5.63
CA VAL A 68 3.81 -1.23 -6.47
C VAL A 68 3.10 -0.92 -7.77
N ALA A 69 3.65 -1.41 -8.87
CA ALA A 69 3.06 -1.31 -10.20
C ALA A 69 2.80 -2.70 -10.77
N VAL A 70 1.67 -2.86 -11.46
CA VAL A 70 1.34 -4.06 -12.22
C VAL A 70 1.92 -3.92 -13.63
N THR A 71 2.51 -4.99 -14.16
CA THR A 71 3.04 -5.01 -15.53
C THR A 71 1.91 -4.86 -16.56
N SER A 72 2.23 -4.42 -17.78
CA SER A 72 1.22 -4.19 -18.83
C SER A 72 0.44 -5.45 -19.23
N ASP A 73 1.05 -6.63 -19.09
CA ASP A 73 0.40 -7.93 -19.31
C ASP A 73 -0.51 -8.37 -18.14
N ARG A 74 -0.53 -7.61 -17.04
CA ARG A 74 -1.32 -7.84 -15.82
C ARG A 74 -1.01 -9.14 -15.07
N ARG A 75 0.13 -9.77 -15.37
CA ARG A 75 0.52 -11.05 -14.76
C ARG A 75 1.51 -10.91 -13.62
N HIS A 76 2.25 -9.81 -13.59
CA HIS A 76 3.31 -9.55 -12.63
C HIS A 76 3.13 -8.19 -11.97
N HIS A 77 3.88 -7.98 -10.90
CA HIS A 77 3.98 -6.68 -10.23
C HIS A 77 5.45 -6.42 -9.89
N VAL A 78 5.78 -5.16 -9.67
CA VAL A 78 7.11 -4.69 -9.30
C VAL A 78 6.98 -3.71 -8.14
N VAL A 79 7.82 -3.87 -7.13
CA VAL A 79 7.98 -2.89 -6.04
C VAL A 79 8.90 -1.78 -6.55
N LEU A 80 8.42 -0.54 -6.53
CA LEU A 80 9.12 0.62 -7.07
C LEU A 80 9.90 1.37 -5.98
N GLU A 81 9.25 1.63 -4.85
CA GLU A 81 9.77 2.45 -3.76
C GLU A 81 9.16 2.03 -2.42
N VAL A 82 9.92 2.25 -1.33
CA VAL A 82 9.43 2.11 0.05
C VAL A 82 9.63 3.44 0.78
N ASN A 83 8.53 4.05 1.19
CA ASN A 83 8.47 5.29 1.94
C ASN A 83 8.32 4.98 3.45
N ALA A 84 9.34 5.35 4.24
CA ALA A 84 9.29 5.25 5.69
C ALA A 84 8.22 6.20 6.26
N LEU A 85 7.45 5.74 7.25
CA LEU A 85 6.33 6.45 7.90
C LEU A 85 5.03 6.55 7.08
N GLY A 86 4.96 5.89 5.92
CA GLY A 86 3.79 5.91 5.05
C GLY A 86 3.87 6.97 3.95
N ASP A 87 3.19 6.71 2.83
CA ASP A 87 2.97 7.71 1.77
C ASP A 87 1.70 8.53 2.08
N LEU A 88 1.49 9.60 1.32
CA LEU A 88 0.40 10.57 1.38
C LEU A 88 -0.96 9.94 0.97
N VAL A 89 -1.42 8.93 1.71
CA VAL A 89 -2.72 8.24 1.53
C VAL A 89 -3.86 8.87 2.32
N HIS A 90 -3.84 10.20 2.52
CA HIS A 90 -4.90 10.93 3.25
C HIS A 90 -6.30 10.60 2.71
N GLY A 91 -7.23 10.22 3.58
CA GLY A 91 -8.61 9.86 3.17
C GLY A 91 -8.79 8.43 2.68
N ALA A 92 -7.77 7.58 2.73
CA ALA A 92 -7.95 6.13 2.61
C ALA A 92 -8.50 5.57 3.93
N THR A 93 -9.50 4.69 3.85
CA THR A 93 -10.02 3.96 5.00
C THR A 93 -9.96 2.46 4.74
N ASP A 94 -9.78 1.67 5.80
CA ASP A 94 -9.92 0.23 5.73
C ASP A 94 -11.41 -0.19 5.80
N ALA A 95 -11.68 -1.49 5.81
CA ALA A 95 -13.04 -2.02 5.90
C ALA A 95 -13.78 -1.64 7.20
N ALA A 96 -13.05 -1.29 8.27
CA ALA A 96 -13.60 -0.82 9.53
C ALA A 96 -13.76 0.71 9.59
N GLY A 97 -13.44 1.43 8.51
CA GLY A 97 -13.52 2.88 8.45
C GLY A 97 -12.32 3.60 9.09
N ARG A 98 -11.27 2.87 9.48
CA ARG A 98 -10.08 3.44 10.13
C ARG A 98 -9.15 4.06 9.11
N THR A 99 -8.56 5.19 9.46
CA THR A 99 -7.44 5.77 8.72
C THR A 99 -6.16 4.96 8.96
N PRO A 100 -5.11 5.15 8.14
CA PRO A 100 -3.79 4.59 8.42
C PRO A 100 -3.22 5.01 9.78
N GLN A 101 -3.59 6.19 10.28
CA GLN A 101 -3.18 6.70 11.59
C GLN A 101 -3.89 5.94 12.70
N ASP A 102 -5.20 5.73 12.59
CA ASP A 102 -5.97 4.95 13.57
C ASP A 102 -5.44 3.51 13.65
N ALA A 103 -5.16 2.88 12.51
CA ALA A 103 -4.59 1.53 12.48
C ALA A 103 -3.20 1.44 13.14
N GLN A 104 -2.40 2.52 13.06
CA GLN A 104 -1.11 2.61 13.76
C GLN A 104 -1.30 2.74 15.28
N LEU A 105 -2.23 3.57 15.74
CA LEU A 105 -2.57 3.70 17.16
C LEU A 105 -3.06 2.36 17.73
N ASP A 106 -3.98 1.69 17.04
CA ASP A 106 -4.47 0.36 17.43
C ASP A 106 -3.33 -0.68 17.49
N ALA A 107 -2.35 -0.59 16.59
CA ALA A 107 -1.19 -1.48 16.62
C ALA A 107 -0.32 -1.23 17.85
N LEU A 108 -0.07 0.03 18.19
CA LEU A 108 0.69 0.43 19.38
C LEU A 108 0.00 0.00 20.67
N ASP A 109 -1.32 0.22 20.78
CA ASP A 109 -2.12 -0.20 21.94
C ASP A 109 -2.11 -1.72 22.13
N ALA A 110 -2.02 -2.47 21.02
CA ALA A 110 -1.87 -3.92 21.01
C ALA A 110 -0.41 -4.41 21.19
N GLY A 111 0.55 -3.52 21.43
CA GLY A 111 1.97 -3.85 21.60
C GLY A 111 2.72 -4.23 20.31
N ARG A 112 2.13 -3.98 19.14
CA ARG A 112 2.75 -4.22 17.83
C ARG A 112 3.48 -2.97 17.37
N ILE A 113 4.78 -2.92 17.60
CA ILE A 113 5.60 -1.71 17.46
C ILE A 113 6.47 -1.65 16.20
N ALA A 114 6.46 -2.71 15.37
CA ALA A 114 7.34 -2.85 14.21
C ALA A 114 6.75 -3.79 13.14
N CYS A 115 7.32 -3.72 11.93
CA CYS A 115 7.03 -4.62 10.81
C CYS A 115 7.62 -6.02 10.92
#